data_AF-A0A1Q2L4E8-F1
#
_entry.id   AF-A0A1Q2L4E8-F1
#
_cell.length_a   1.000
_cell.length_b   1.000
_cell.length_c   1.000
_cell.angle_alpha   90.00
_cell.angle_beta   90.00
_cell.angle_gamma   90.00
#
_symmetry.space_group_name_H-M   'P 1'
#
loop_
_entity.id
_entity.type
_entity.pdbx_description
1 polymer ?
#
loop_
_entity_poly.entity_id
_entity_poly.type
_entity_poly.pdbx_seq_one_letter_code
_entity_poly.pdbx_strand_id
1 'polypeptide(L)'
;MEKKAAAAKNAPASKPADKKADAFTPDQETVIRYLGEQFPITDFFSPEEVVEGILVQKKDEDPVREPLTAEIVRKRLEKEFPELVKSHTDLVFIKNKNLIVPILKAKAKGCKEEALPYGNASFFPIPFPVMEQFITLAAQLKDLEIHADVYFHPEKGHFLDIPGQELSRYQVRVKEEAWSIAERVEDAIKLMEIHSHHGMAPLPSSLDNESERMPGMVYAIVGRITRWLPSITVRTFHKTEHRHVSLDPSDIFESPFQQLPDFDTSKVEVF
;
A
#
# COMPACT_ATOMS: atom_id res chain seq x y z
N MET A 1 -43.25 -46.41 3.54
CA MET A 1 -42.32 -45.49 4.23
C MET A 1 -41.52 -44.76 3.17
N GLU A 2 -42.04 -43.64 2.69
CA GLU A 2 -41.37 -42.76 1.72
C GLU A 2 -40.68 -41.62 2.49
N LYS A 3 -39.36 -41.46 2.33
CA LYS A 3 -38.63 -40.31 2.86
C LYS A 3 -38.54 -39.24 1.77
N LYS A 4 -39.29 -38.15 1.94
CA LYS A 4 -39.13 -36.89 1.20
C LYS A 4 -37.81 -36.23 1.58
N ALA A 5 -36.94 -36.00 0.60
CA ALA A 5 -35.80 -35.12 0.71
C ALA A 5 -36.28 -33.65 0.59
N ALA A 6 -36.03 -32.84 1.62
CA ALA A 6 -36.29 -31.41 1.61
C ALA A 6 -35.07 -30.69 1.00
N ALA A 7 -35.28 -30.00 -0.12
CA ALA A 7 -34.30 -29.12 -0.73
C ALA A 7 -34.12 -27.86 0.13
N ALA A 8 -32.91 -27.65 0.64
CA ALA A 8 -32.52 -26.41 1.32
C ALA A 8 -32.43 -25.28 0.28
N LYS A 9 -33.25 -24.24 0.47
CA LYS A 9 -33.18 -22.99 -0.30
C LYS A 9 -31.99 -22.19 0.20
N ASN A 10 -30.98 -22.00 -0.65
CA ASN A 10 -29.92 -21.02 -0.43
C ASN A 10 -30.54 -19.62 -0.43
N ALA A 11 -30.50 -18.96 0.74
CA ALA A 11 -30.74 -17.54 0.85
C ALA A 11 -29.58 -16.78 0.17
N PRO A 12 -29.84 -15.70 -0.58
CA PRO A 12 -28.77 -14.91 -1.18
C PRO A 12 -27.97 -14.24 -0.07
N ALA A 13 -26.65 -14.42 -0.10
CA ALA A 13 -25.72 -13.72 0.77
C ALA A 13 -25.95 -12.20 0.64
N SER A 14 -26.32 -11.56 1.74
CA SER A 14 -26.41 -10.11 1.83
C SER A 14 -25.04 -9.52 1.53
N LYS A 15 -24.95 -8.67 0.50
CA LYS A 15 -23.79 -7.81 0.28
C LYS A 15 -23.51 -7.02 1.59
N PRO A 16 -22.25 -6.88 2.02
CA PRO A 16 -21.92 -5.98 3.11
C PRO A 16 -22.41 -4.58 2.72
N ALA A 17 -23.12 -3.92 3.64
CA ALA A 17 -23.51 -2.53 3.45
C ALA A 17 -22.24 -1.67 3.45
N ASP A 18 -22.04 -0.87 2.41
CA ASP A 18 -20.97 0.13 2.34
C ASP A 18 -21.10 1.09 3.53
N LYS A 19 -20.22 0.96 4.52
CA LYS A 19 -20.11 1.94 5.61
C LYS A 19 -19.59 3.24 5.00
N LYS A 20 -20.32 4.33 5.17
CA LYS A 20 -19.90 5.67 4.74
C LYS A 20 -18.72 6.16 5.59
N ALA A 21 -17.76 6.80 4.93
CA ALA A 21 -16.65 7.50 5.56
C ALA A 21 -17.15 8.48 6.65
N ASP A 22 -16.39 8.57 7.74
CA ASP A 22 -16.67 9.52 8.82
C ASP A 22 -16.62 10.97 8.32
N ALA A 23 -17.43 11.84 8.93
CA ALA A 23 -17.31 13.27 8.69
C ALA A 23 -15.93 13.75 9.15
N PHE A 24 -15.20 14.43 8.27
CA PHE A 24 -13.85 14.93 8.55
C PHE A 24 -13.93 16.14 9.50
N THR A 25 -13.85 15.87 10.80
CA THR A 25 -13.97 16.89 11.86
C THR A 25 -12.83 16.71 12.89
N PRO A 26 -11.57 17.01 12.51
CA PRO A 26 -10.45 16.95 13.44
C PRO A 26 -10.53 18.07 14.49
N ASP A 27 -9.96 17.81 15.65
CA ASP A 27 -9.80 18.73 16.78
C ASP A 27 -8.33 18.83 17.21
N GLN A 28 -8.03 19.60 18.26
CA GLN A 28 -6.65 19.85 18.71
C GLN A 28 -5.94 18.60 19.22
N GLU A 29 -6.69 17.59 19.66
CA GLU A 29 -6.17 16.32 20.16
C GLU A 29 -6.03 15.29 19.02
N THR A 30 -6.38 15.67 17.79
CA THR A 30 -6.26 14.78 16.64
C THR A 30 -4.81 14.50 16.34
N VAL A 31 -4.50 13.23 16.13
CA VAL A 31 -3.15 12.77 15.77
C VAL A 31 -3.13 12.37 14.29
N ILE A 32 -2.11 12.80 13.58
CA ILE A 32 -1.76 12.33 12.24
C ILE A 32 -0.74 11.21 12.42
N ARG A 33 -1.03 10.02 11.92
CA ARG A 33 -0.11 8.89 12.01
C ARG A 33 0.38 8.51 10.63
N TYR A 34 1.69 8.57 10.44
CA TYR A 34 2.32 8.35 9.15
C TYR A 34 3.72 7.78 9.33
N LEU A 35 4.09 6.80 8.50
CA LEU A 35 5.37 6.07 8.58
C LEU A 35 5.70 5.49 9.97
N GLY A 36 4.67 5.13 10.75
CA GLY A 36 4.81 4.56 12.09
C GLY A 36 5.09 5.60 13.18
N GLU A 37 5.16 6.88 12.80
CA GLU A 37 5.29 8.01 13.70
C GLU A 37 3.93 8.67 13.95
N GLN A 38 3.82 9.35 15.10
CA GLN A 38 2.62 10.05 15.53
C GLN A 38 2.93 11.54 15.65
N PHE A 39 2.19 12.35 14.90
CA PHE A 39 2.32 13.79 14.87
C PHE A 39 1.01 14.42 15.35
N PRO A 40 1.02 15.19 16.46
CA PRO A 40 -0.10 16.05 16.79
C PRO A 40 -0.50 16.92 15.60
N ILE A 41 -1.79 17.12 15.34
CA ILE A 41 -2.24 18.02 14.27
C ILE A 41 -1.70 19.46 14.46
N THR A 42 -1.41 19.82 15.71
CA THR A 42 -0.85 21.11 16.11
C THR A 42 0.59 21.34 15.64
N ASP A 43 1.30 20.29 15.22
CA ASP A 43 2.63 20.44 14.61
C ASP A 43 2.52 21.10 13.23
N PHE A 44 1.37 20.94 12.57
CA PHE A 44 1.14 21.44 11.22
C PHE A 44 0.17 22.63 11.16
N PHE A 45 -0.70 22.79 12.16
CA PHE A 45 -1.75 23.80 12.21
C PHE A 45 -1.79 24.49 13.57
N SER A 46 -2.05 25.79 13.61
CA SER A 46 -2.26 26.47 14.90
C SER A 46 -3.56 25.99 15.57
N PRO A 47 -3.68 26.06 16.91
CA PRO A 47 -4.94 25.75 17.61
C PRO A 47 -6.14 26.53 17.06
N GLU A 48 -5.93 27.79 16.67
CA GLU A 48 -6.95 28.64 16.03
C GLU A 48 -7.30 28.16 14.63
N GLU A 49 -6.33 27.73 13.82
CA GLU A 49 -6.60 27.13 12.51
C GLU A 49 -7.47 25.88 12.67
N VAL A 50 -7.18 25.01 13.65
CA VAL A 50 -7.91 23.76 13.87
C VAL A 50 -9.37 24.01 14.30
N VAL A 51 -9.61 24.96 15.20
CA VAL A 51 -10.95 25.24 15.75
C VAL A 51 -11.78 26.13 14.84
N GLU A 52 -11.21 27.22 14.33
CA GLU A 52 -11.95 28.25 13.61
C GLU A 52 -11.84 28.09 12.08
N GLY A 53 -10.93 27.25 11.60
CA GLY A 53 -10.63 27.10 10.19
C GLY A 53 -9.50 28.01 9.71
N ILE A 54 -8.96 27.70 8.53
CA ILE A 54 -7.86 28.44 7.90
C ILE A 54 -8.38 29.73 7.25
N LEU A 55 -7.60 30.81 7.37
CA LEU A 55 -7.89 32.07 6.66
C LEU A 55 -7.48 31.93 5.20
N VAL A 56 -8.46 31.97 4.30
CA VAL A 56 -8.26 31.93 2.84
C VAL A 56 -8.55 33.31 2.28
N GLN A 57 -7.53 33.93 1.68
CA GLN A 57 -7.66 35.21 1.00
C GLN A 57 -7.82 34.97 -0.51
N LYS A 58 -9.01 35.26 -1.03
CA LYS A 58 -9.27 35.28 -2.48
C LYS A 58 -8.96 36.70 -3.00
N LYS A 59 -8.51 36.80 -4.25
CA LYS A 59 -8.29 38.12 -4.86
C LYS A 59 -9.61 38.90 -4.85
N ASP A 60 -9.56 40.11 -4.31
CA ASP A 60 -10.67 41.07 -4.25
C ASP A 60 -11.84 40.70 -3.32
N GLU A 61 -11.63 39.78 -2.37
CA GLU A 61 -12.61 39.44 -1.31
C GLU A 61 -11.98 39.54 0.08
N ASP A 62 -12.81 39.85 1.09
CA ASP A 62 -12.42 39.78 2.50
C ASP A 62 -12.00 38.35 2.86
N PRO A 63 -11.00 38.18 3.75
CA PRO A 63 -10.53 36.86 4.12
C PRO A 63 -11.64 36.05 4.80
N VAL A 64 -11.93 34.87 4.24
CA VAL A 64 -12.95 33.95 4.76
C VAL A 64 -12.25 32.80 5.48
N ARG A 65 -12.78 32.41 6.64
CA ARG A 65 -12.34 31.18 7.32
C ARG A 65 -13.00 29.97 6.69
N GLU A 66 -12.20 29.02 6.21
CA GLU A 66 -12.66 27.74 5.68
C GLU A 66 -12.30 26.61 6.66
N PRO A 67 -13.21 25.67 6.98
CA PRO A 67 -12.93 24.57 7.90
C PRO A 67 -11.81 23.66 7.37
N LEU A 68 -11.11 22.98 8.28
CA LEU A 68 -10.11 21.99 7.88
C LEU A 68 -10.77 20.87 7.10
N THR A 69 -10.27 20.65 5.88
CA THR A 69 -10.67 19.53 5.03
C THR A 69 -9.49 18.58 4.86
N ALA A 70 -9.78 17.33 4.47
CA ALA A 70 -8.75 16.34 4.14
C ALA A 70 -7.72 16.87 3.13
N GLU A 71 -8.13 17.63 2.11
CA GLU A 71 -7.21 18.20 1.12
C GLU A 71 -6.32 19.31 1.71
N ILE A 72 -6.85 20.13 2.63
CA ILE A 72 -6.05 21.16 3.32
C ILE A 72 -4.95 20.51 4.15
N VAL A 73 -5.32 19.49 4.93
CA VAL A 73 -4.36 18.74 5.77
C VAL A 73 -3.32 18.05 4.89
N ARG A 74 -3.75 17.36 3.82
CA ARG A 74 -2.84 16.67 2.88
C ARG A 74 -1.84 17.64 2.26
N LYS A 75 -2.30 18.80 1.81
CA LYS A 75 -1.45 19.82 1.18
C LYS A 75 -0.46 20.47 2.17
N ARG A 76 -0.79 20.51 3.46
CA ARG A 76 0.15 20.94 4.51
C ARG A 76 1.19 19.86 4.77
N LEU A 77 0.77 18.61 4.91
CA LEU A 77 1.65 17.45 5.08
C LEU A 77 2.61 17.25 3.91
N GLU A 78 2.17 17.49 2.66
CA GLU A 78 3.00 17.39 1.44
C GLU A 78 4.27 18.27 1.50
N LYS A 79 4.28 19.33 2.31
CA LYS A 79 5.47 20.18 2.48
C LYS A 79 6.59 19.47 3.24
N GLU A 80 6.23 18.58 4.17
CA GLU A 80 7.16 17.83 5.00
C GLU A 80 7.36 16.39 4.51
N PHE A 81 6.31 15.81 3.92
CA PHE A 81 6.26 14.48 3.31
C PHE A 81 5.91 14.61 1.83
N PRO A 82 6.90 14.89 0.96
CA PRO A 82 6.66 15.18 -0.45
C PRO A 82 5.92 14.07 -1.21
N GLU A 83 5.97 12.85 -0.73
CA GLU A 83 5.28 11.68 -1.30
C GLU A 83 3.75 11.72 -1.11
N LEU A 84 3.23 12.53 -0.17
CA LEU A 84 1.80 12.64 0.13
C LEU A 84 1.02 13.48 -0.89
N VAL A 85 1.33 13.34 -2.18
CA VAL A 85 0.75 14.13 -3.26
C VAL A 85 -0.73 13.80 -3.50
N LYS A 86 -1.49 14.81 -3.96
CA LYS A 86 -2.94 14.72 -4.20
C LYS A 86 -3.37 13.54 -5.07
N SER A 87 -2.54 13.17 -6.05
CA SER A 87 -2.90 12.12 -7.00
C SER A 87 -2.72 10.69 -6.46
N HIS A 88 -2.07 10.55 -5.29
CA HIS A 88 -1.67 9.27 -4.71
C HIS A 88 -2.10 9.11 -3.24
N THR A 89 -2.65 10.15 -2.63
CA THR A 89 -2.91 10.16 -1.19
C THR A 89 -4.33 10.58 -0.92
N ASP A 90 -5.07 9.75 -0.19
CA ASP A 90 -6.26 10.18 0.53
C ASP A 90 -5.94 10.30 2.01
N LEU A 91 -6.44 11.36 2.65
CA LEU A 91 -6.45 11.40 4.11
C LEU A 91 -7.77 10.87 4.63
N VAL A 92 -7.66 9.85 5.46
CA VAL A 92 -8.78 9.19 6.10
C VAL A 92 -8.83 9.61 7.57
N PHE A 93 -9.96 10.18 8.01
CA PHE A 93 -10.18 10.55 9.42
C PHE A 93 -11.00 9.51 10.15
N ILE A 94 -10.35 8.74 11.02
CA ILE A 94 -10.95 7.67 11.81
C ILE A 94 -11.48 8.28 13.11
N LYS A 95 -12.78 8.64 13.14
CA LYS A 95 -13.37 9.45 14.22
C LYS A 95 -13.28 8.79 15.59
N ASN A 96 -13.51 7.48 15.66
CA ASN A 96 -13.46 6.73 16.93
C ASN A 96 -12.05 6.63 17.54
N LYS A 97 -11.00 6.85 16.73
CA LYS A 97 -9.60 6.89 17.20
C LYS A 97 -9.03 8.31 17.26
N ASN A 98 -9.81 9.32 16.86
CA ASN A 98 -9.38 10.70 16.64
C ASN A 98 -8.06 10.78 15.84
N LEU A 99 -8.01 10.02 14.74
CA LEU A 99 -6.78 9.74 14.01
C LEU A 99 -6.94 10.10 12.53
N ILE A 100 -5.95 10.78 11.97
CA ILE A 100 -5.82 10.97 10.53
C ILE A 100 -4.74 10.02 10.01
N VAL A 101 -5.08 9.22 9.01
CA VAL A 101 -4.16 8.29 8.35
C VAL A 101 -4.05 8.65 6.87
N PRO A 102 -2.85 8.99 6.37
CA PRO A 102 -2.59 9.06 4.95
C PRO A 102 -2.60 7.66 4.32
N ILE A 103 -3.52 7.45 3.39
CA ILE A 103 -3.62 6.22 2.60
C ILE A 103 -3.01 6.47 1.23
N LEU A 104 -1.89 5.80 1.02
CA LEU A 104 -1.16 5.77 -0.25
C LEU A 104 -1.88 4.82 -1.22
N LYS A 105 -2.70 5.41 -2.09
CA LYS A 105 -3.43 4.68 -3.13
C LYS A 105 -2.48 4.26 -4.24
N ALA A 106 -2.52 2.97 -4.57
CA ALA A 106 -1.99 2.47 -5.81
C ALA A 106 -2.70 3.20 -6.98
N LYS A 107 -1.93 3.85 -7.86
CA LYS A 107 -2.51 4.45 -9.07
C LYS A 107 -3.00 3.35 -10.00
N ALA A 108 -4.02 3.66 -10.81
CA ALA A 108 -4.13 2.98 -12.09
C ALA A 108 -2.79 3.22 -12.80
N LYS A 109 -2.08 2.15 -13.11
CA LYS A 109 -0.75 2.28 -13.69
C LYS A 109 -0.80 3.22 -14.92
N GLY A 110 0.08 4.23 -14.96
CA GLY A 110 -0.04 5.38 -15.91
C GLY A 110 0.31 6.79 -15.36
N CYS A 111 0.86 7.64 -16.25
CA CYS A 111 1.56 8.94 -16.11
C CYS A 111 0.98 10.11 -15.22
N LYS A 112 1.80 10.63 -14.27
CA LYS A 112 2.19 12.04 -13.93
C LYS A 112 2.55 12.26 -12.42
N GLU A 113 3.75 12.85 -12.19
CA GLU A 113 4.42 13.58 -11.05
C GLU A 113 4.03 13.29 -9.57
N GLU A 114 4.88 13.38 -8.52
CA GLU A 114 6.33 13.56 -8.23
C GLU A 114 6.54 13.26 -6.71
N ALA A 115 7.75 12.80 -6.26
CA ALA A 115 8.46 13.19 -5.01
C ALA A 115 8.92 12.19 -3.89
N LEU A 116 10.24 12.37 -3.58
CA LEU A 116 11.33 12.00 -2.63
C LEU A 116 11.45 10.66 -1.82
N PRO A 117 12.70 10.24 -1.44
CA PRO A 117 13.13 8.83 -1.31
C PRO A 117 13.31 8.28 0.12
N TYR A 118 13.11 6.96 0.21
CA TYR A 118 13.58 6.00 1.22
C TYR A 118 13.13 6.20 2.67
N GLY A 119 12.06 5.49 3.05
CA GLY A 119 11.65 5.29 4.44
C GLY A 119 12.10 3.93 4.98
N ASN A 120 13.13 3.95 5.83
CA ASN A 120 13.53 2.91 6.81
C ASN A 120 13.83 1.48 6.33
N ALA A 121 15.12 1.22 6.04
CA ALA A 121 15.68 -0.12 5.82
C ALA A 121 15.49 -1.12 6.99
N SER A 122 15.10 -0.65 8.18
CA SER A 122 14.89 -1.49 9.37
C SER A 122 13.69 -2.43 9.28
N PHE A 123 12.78 -2.23 8.32
CA PHE A 123 11.62 -3.09 8.12
C PHE A 123 11.88 -4.22 7.10
N PHE A 124 13.10 -4.34 6.59
CA PHE A 124 13.51 -5.42 5.71
C PHE A 124 14.54 -6.31 6.42
N PRO A 125 14.63 -7.60 6.06
CA PRO A 125 13.83 -8.30 5.06
C PRO A 125 12.38 -8.60 5.51
N ILE A 126 11.46 -8.71 4.57
CA ILE A 126 10.09 -9.18 4.78
C ILE A 126 10.11 -10.71 4.95
N PRO A 127 9.43 -11.28 5.95
CA PRO A 127 9.36 -12.73 6.14
C PRO A 127 8.84 -13.47 4.91
N PHE A 128 9.50 -14.57 4.54
CA PHE A 128 9.13 -15.38 3.37
C PHE A 128 7.65 -15.80 3.35
N PRO A 129 6.98 -16.13 4.47
CA PRO A 129 5.57 -16.49 4.47
C PRO A 129 4.64 -15.41 3.88
N VAL A 130 5.00 -14.12 3.95
CA VAL A 130 4.22 -13.03 3.32
C VAL A 130 4.28 -13.15 1.80
N MET A 131 5.46 -13.43 1.25
CA MET A 131 5.64 -13.68 -0.19
C MET A 131 4.96 -14.98 -0.62
N GLU A 132 5.02 -16.03 0.19
CA GLU A 132 4.35 -17.30 -0.05
C GLU A 132 2.82 -17.13 -0.14
N GLN A 133 2.21 -16.35 0.75
CA GLN A 133 0.78 -16.02 0.71
C GLN A 133 0.40 -15.37 -0.63
N PHE A 134 1.19 -14.39 -1.08
CA PHE A 134 0.95 -13.71 -2.35
C PHE A 134 1.06 -14.66 -3.55
N ILE A 135 2.14 -15.45 -3.61
CA ILE A 135 2.36 -16.44 -4.69
C ILE A 135 1.21 -17.44 -4.74
N THR A 136 0.81 -17.95 -3.56
CA THR A 136 -0.27 -18.94 -3.43
C THR A 136 -1.59 -18.37 -3.94
N LEU A 137 -1.93 -17.13 -3.57
CA LEU A 137 -3.12 -16.45 -4.04
C LEU A 137 -3.09 -16.23 -5.55
N ALA A 138 -2.00 -15.67 -6.07
CA ALA A 138 -1.85 -15.39 -7.50
C ALA A 138 -1.94 -16.67 -8.35
N ALA A 139 -1.41 -17.80 -7.87
CA ALA A 139 -1.51 -19.10 -8.55
C ALA A 139 -2.97 -19.57 -8.74
N GLN A 140 -3.91 -19.14 -7.89
CA GLN A 140 -5.34 -19.51 -8.01
C GLN A 140 -6.06 -18.77 -9.14
N LEU A 141 -5.53 -17.63 -9.61
CA LEU A 141 -6.26 -16.67 -10.45
C LEU A 141 -6.14 -16.91 -11.97
N LYS A 142 -5.53 -18.03 -12.39
CA LYS A 142 -5.54 -18.56 -13.77
C LYS A 142 -5.41 -17.47 -14.85
N ASP A 143 -4.20 -16.94 -15.02
CA ASP A 143 -3.83 -15.92 -16.01
C ASP A 143 -4.37 -14.48 -15.76
N LEU A 144 -4.77 -14.12 -14.53
CA LEU A 144 -5.31 -12.79 -14.20
C LEU A 144 -4.47 -12.03 -13.17
N GLU A 145 -3.75 -10.99 -13.59
CA GLU A 145 -2.87 -10.21 -12.70
C GLU A 145 -3.59 -9.75 -11.44
N ILE A 146 -2.98 -9.98 -10.28
CA ILE A 146 -3.41 -9.48 -8.98
C ILE A 146 -2.36 -8.55 -8.40
N HIS A 147 -2.83 -7.55 -7.65
CA HIS A 147 -2.02 -6.65 -6.85
C HIS A 147 -2.29 -6.85 -5.36
N ALA A 148 -1.25 -6.63 -4.57
CA ALA A 148 -1.30 -6.59 -3.13
C ALA A 148 -0.33 -5.52 -2.61
N ASP A 149 -0.56 -5.13 -1.38
CA ASP A 149 0.30 -4.23 -0.64
C ASP A 149 0.90 -4.98 0.56
N VAL A 150 2.20 -4.81 0.82
CA VAL A 150 2.83 -5.32 2.04
C VAL A 150 2.94 -4.18 3.03
N TYR A 151 2.46 -4.44 4.24
CA TYR A 151 2.49 -3.51 5.35
C TYR A 151 3.32 -4.07 6.52
N PHE A 152 3.81 -3.18 7.37
CA PHE A 152 4.36 -3.51 8.69
C PHE A 152 3.60 -2.77 9.77
N HIS A 153 3.14 -3.50 10.78
CA HIS A 153 2.52 -2.93 11.97
C HIS A 153 3.34 -3.35 13.21
N PRO A 154 3.67 -2.44 14.14
CA PRO A 154 4.52 -2.74 15.30
C PRO A 154 4.09 -3.98 16.10
N GLU A 155 2.78 -4.16 16.28
CA GLU A 155 2.23 -5.30 17.03
C GLU A 155 1.96 -6.56 16.19
N LYS A 156 1.73 -6.42 14.87
CA LYS A 156 1.30 -7.53 14.00
C LYS A 156 2.45 -8.06 13.13
N GLY A 157 3.56 -7.34 13.05
CA GLY A 157 4.66 -7.58 12.11
C GLY A 157 4.25 -7.27 10.67
N HIS A 158 4.90 -7.95 9.72
CA HIS A 158 4.59 -7.84 8.31
C HIS A 158 3.33 -8.59 7.93
N PHE A 159 2.50 -8.01 7.07
CA PHE A 159 1.32 -8.67 6.54
C PHE A 159 0.99 -8.20 5.13
N LEU A 160 0.24 -9.03 4.42
CA LEU A 160 -0.25 -8.77 3.07
C LEU A 160 -1.68 -8.23 3.12
N ASP A 161 -1.91 -7.12 2.44
CA ASP A 161 -3.26 -6.60 2.17
C ASP A 161 -3.63 -6.82 0.70
N ILE A 162 -4.86 -7.30 0.47
CA ILE A 162 -5.42 -7.51 -0.87
C ILE A 162 -6.61 -6.56 -1.03
N PRO A 163 -6.42 -5.38 -1.65
CA PRO A 163 -7.53 -4.47 -1.82
C PRO A 163 -8.54 -5.01 -2.84
N GLY A 164 -9.80 -4.60 -2.73
CA GLY A 164 -10.81 -4.88 -3.74
C GLY A 164 -10.41 -4.31 -5.11
N GLN A 165 -10.44 -5.15 -6.14
CA GLN A 165 -9.79 -4.85 -7.43
C GLN A 165 -10.44 -5.57 -8.62
N GLU A 166 -10.32 -4.99 -9.80
CA GLU A 166 -10.65 -5.62 -11.08
C GLU A 166 -9.40 -6.18 -11.73
N LEU A 167 -9.48 -7.44 -12.12
CA LEU A 167 -8.36 -8.19 -12.68
C LEU A 167 -8.55 -8.41 -14.17
N SER A 168 -7.45 -8.30 -14.90
CA SER A 168 -7.34 -8.74 -16.28
C SER A 168 -5.99 -9.45 -16.47
N ARG A 169 -5.76 -9.97 -17.67
CA ARG A 169 -4.51 -10.65 -17.99
C ARG A 169 -3.26 -9.75 -17.97
N TYR A 170 -3.43 -8.44 -18.14
CA TYR A 170 -2.33 -7.50 -18.36
C TYR A 170 -2.41 -6.25 -17.48
N GLN A 171 -3.42 -6.19 -16.62
CA GLN A 171 -3.69 -5.02 -15.82
C GLN A 171 -4.56 -5.39 -14.63
N VAL A 172 -4.28 -4.71 -13.54
CA VAL A 172 -5.07 -4.68 -12.32
C VAL A 172 -5.50 -3.25 -12.00
N ARG A 173 -6.73 -3.08 -11.47
CA ARG A 173 -7.24 -1.79 -11.02
C ARG A 173 -7.89 -1.92 -9.64
N VAL A 174 -7.31 -1.25 -8.64
CA VAL A 174 -7.93 -1.13 -7.31
C VAL A 174 -9.22 -0.31 -7.41
N LYS A 175 -10.30 -0.86 -6.85
CA LYS A 175 -11.65 -0.26 -6.79
C LYS A 175 -12.13 -0.03 -5.37
N GLU A 176 -11.49 -0.62 -4.39
CA GLU A 176 -11.83 -0.42 -2.99
C GLU A 176 -11.58 1.03 -2.57
N GLU A 177 -12.54 1.60 -1.86
CA GLU A 177 -12.44 2.96 -1.33
C GLU A 177 -11.36 3.04 -0.25
N ALA A 178 -10.59 4.13 -0.24
CA ALA A 178 -9.46 4.31 0.68
C ALA A 178 -9.85 4.16 2.16
N TRP A 179 -11.09 4.54 2.52
CA TRP A 179 -11.63 4.33 3.86
C TRP A 179 -11.62 2.85 4.29
N SER A 180 -12.05 1.94 3.41
CA SER A 180 -12.16 0.51 3.74
C SER A 180 -10.78 -0.13 3.89
N ILE A 181 -9.81 0.36 3.11
CA ILE A 181 -8.40 -0.02 3.24
C ILE A 181 -7.88 0.50 4.59
N ALA A 182 -8.08 1.79 4.90
CA ALA A 182 -7.66 2.41 6.16
C ALA A 182 -8.20 1.70 7.41
N GLU A 183 -9.46 1.27 7.41
CA GLU A 183 -10.06 0.56 8.55
C GLU A 183 -9.35 -0.78 8.80
N ARG A 184 -8.81 -1.42 7.76
CA ARG A 184 -8.17 -2.74 7.82
C ARG A 184 -6.67 -2.68 8.07
N VAL A 185 -5.97 -1.76 7.41
CA VAL A 185 -4.52 -1.58 7.59
C VAL A 185 -4.20 -0.69 8.79
N GLU A 186 -5.19 0.07 9.26
CA GLU A 186 -5.12 0.96 10.40
C GLU A 186 -3.93 1.93 10.26
N ASP A 187 -2.92 1.78 11.10
CA ASP A 187 -1.72 2.58 11.17
C ASP A 187 -0.47 1.86 10.66
N ALA A 188 -0.64 0.74 9.98
CA ALA A 188 0.48 0.01 9.43
C ALA A 188 1.21 0.83 8.36
N ILE A 189 2.53 0.67 8.32
CA ILE A 189 3.41 1.32 7.36
C ILE A 189 3.37 0.53 6.06
N LYS A 190 2.97 1.16 4.95
CA LYS A 190 3.06 0.54 3.63
C LYS A 190 4.53 0.45 3.21
N LEU A 191 5.02 -0.76 2.96
CA LEU A 191 6.41 -1.03 2.61
C LEU A 191 6.61 -1.31 1.12
N MET A 192 5.64 -2.00 0.51
CA MET A 192 5.78 -2.50 -0.84
C MET A 192 4.43 -2.60 -1.56
N GLU A 193 4.47 -2.34 -2.86
CA GLU A 193 3.43 -2.79 -3.81
C GLU A 193 3.95 -4.02 -4.56
N ILE A 194 3.17 -5.10 -4.58
CA ILE A 194 3.52 -6.33 -5.28
C ILE A 194 2.39 -6.73 -6.24
N HIS A 195 2.74 -7.08 -7.48
CA HIS A 195 1.77 -7.63 -8.43
C HIS A 195 2.32 -8.83 -9.20
N SER A 196 1.40 -9.60 -9.80
CA SER A 196 1.74 -10.85 -10.48
C SER A 196 1.66 -10.72 -12.00
N HIS A 197 2.61 -11.31 -12.71
CA HIS A 197 2.61 -11.48 -14.17
C HIS A 197 2.22 -12.91 -14.62
N HIS A 198 1.65 -13.73 -13.73
CA HIS A 198 1.18 -15.09 -14.04
C HIS A 198 2.24 -15.95 -14.73
N GLY A 199 1.98 -16.46 -15.94
CA GLY A 199 2.92 -17.24 -16.74
C GLY A 199 4.03 -16.41 -17.40
N MET A 200 3.91 -15.07 -17.41
CA MET A 200 4.87 -14.18 -18.04
C MET A 200 6.09 -13.94 -17.15
N ALA A 201 7.19 -13.47 -17.74
CA ALA A 201 8.36 -13.06 -16.98
C ALA A 201 8.04 -11.83 -16.09
N PRO A 202 8.68 -11.67 -14.93
CA PRO A 202 8.50 -10.51 -14.06
C PRO A 202 9.19 -9.24 -14.61
N LEU A 203 9.17 -9.05 -15.93
CA LEU A 203 9.75 -7.88 -16.56
C LEU A 203 8.77 -6.72 -16.45
N PRO A 204 9.16 -5.58 -15.87
CA PRO A 204 8.28 -4.45 -15.78
C PRO A 204 7.88 -3.93 -17.17
N SER A 205 6.59 -3.70 -17.35
CA SER A 205 6.02 -3.06 -18.54
C SER A 205 6.21 -1.54 -18.52
N SER A 206 5.91 -0.87 -19.62
CA SER A 206 5.85 0.60 -19.65
C SER A 206 4.86 1.15 -18.63
N LEU A 207 3.74 0.44 -18.47
CA LEU A 207 2.67 0.76 -17.54
C LEU A 207 3.17 0.71 -16.08
N ASP A 208 3.89 -0.36 -15.73
CA ASP A 208 4.56 -0.51 -14.42
C ASP A 208 5.54 0.63 -14.16
N ASN A 209 6.39 0.95 -15.13
CA ASN A 209 7.36 2.05 -15.03
C ASN A 209 6.69 3.41 -14.79
N GLU A 210 5.44 3.57 -15.20
CA GLU A 210 4.68 4.80 -14.99
C GLU A 210 4.03 4.87 -13.61
N SER A 211 3.45 3.78 -13.09
CA SER A 211 2.90 3.72 -11.73
C SER A 211 3.94 3.77 -10.64
N GLU A 212 5.05 3.05 -10.83
CA GLU A 212 5.93 2.62 -9.75
C GLU A 212 6.96 3.71 -9.48
N ARG A 213 6.48 4.88 -9.07
CA ARG A 213 7.28 6.11 -8.96
C ARG A 213 7.19 6.79 -7.61
N MET A 214 6.39 6.26 -6.69
CA MET A 214 6.44 6.63 -5.28
C MET A 214 7.84 6.26 -4.78
N PRO A 215 8.68 7.24 -4.41
CA PRO A 215 10.03 6.95 -4.01
C PRO A 215 10.03 6.48 -2.55
N GLY A 216 11.03 5.65 -2.21
CA GLY A 216 11.01 4.91 -0.94
C GLY A 216 10.05 3.73 -0.89
N MET A 217 9.08 3.64 -1.80
CA MET A 217 8.28 2.43 -1.99
C MET A 217 9.10 1.36 -2.70
N VAL A 218 8.99 0.13 -2.23
CA VAL A 218 9.51 -1.04 -2.94
C VAL A 218 8.42 -1.58 -3.87
N TYR A 219 8.81 -1.99 -5.07
CA TYR A 219 7.92 -2.61 -6.04
C TYR A 219 8.43 -4.01 -6.37
N ALA A 220 7.54 -4.98 -6.32
CA ALA A 220 7.85 -6.36 -6.68
C ALA A 220 6.91 -6.88 -7.76
N ILE A 221 7.48 -7.61 -8.71
CA ILE A 221 6.73 -8.32 -9.75
C ILE A 221 7.05 -9.80 -9.62
N VAL A 222 6.03 -10.63 -9.40
CA VAL A 222 6.18 -12.08 -9.42
C VAL A 222 5.66 -12.63 -10.74
N GLY A 223 6.54 -13.26 -11.52
CA GLY A 223 6.22 -13.87 -12.79
C GLY A 223 6.52 -15.35 -12.80
N ARG A 224 6.11 -16.03 -13.86
CA ARG A 224 6.24 -17.48 -14.05
C ARG A 224 5.72 -18.28 -12.86
N ILE A 225 4.60 -17.82 -12.28
CA ILE A 225 3.96 -18.39 -11.08
C ILE A 225 3.51 -19.84 -11.31
N THR A 226 3.30 -20.24 -12.56
CA THR A 226 2.98 -21.62 -12.92
C THR A 226 4.19 -22.56 -12.88
N ARG A 227 5.41 -22.06 -12.66
CA ARG A 227 6.62 -22.87 -12.48
C ARG A 227 6.80 -23.28 -11.02
N TRP A 228 7.54 -24.36 -10.80
CA TRP A 228 7.89 -24.84 -9.47
C TRP A 228 8.53 -23.76 -8.59
N LEU A 229 9.44 -22.97 -9.17
CA LEU A 229 9.97 -21.74 -8.56
C LEU A 229 9.59 -20.55 -9.44
N PRO A 230 8.72 -19.65 -8.94
CA PRO A 230 8.44 -18.38 -9.60
C PRO A 230 9.70 -17.52 -9.74
N SER A 231 9.66 -16.56 -10.66
CA SER A 231 10.70 -15.54 -10.77
C SER A 231 10.19 -14.23 -10.18
N ILE A 232 11.06 -13.50 -9.49
CA ILE A 232 10.74 -12.19 -8.93
C ILE A 232 11.65 -11.12 -9.52
N THR A 233 11.14 -9.91 -9.68
CA THR A 233 11.92 -8.70 -9.90
C THR A 233 11.51 -7.70 -8.84
N VAL A 234 12.51 -7.10 -8.18
CA VAL A 234 12.28 -6.08 -7.16
C VAL A 234 13.03 -4.82 -7.54
N ARG A 235 12.40 -3.67 -7.32
CA ARG A 235 12.97 -2.37 -7.67
C ARG A 235 12.39 -1.26 -6.79
N THR A 236 13.05 -0.12 -6.82
CA THR A 236 12.49 1.14 -6.31
C THR A 236 12.70 2.24 -7.35
N PHE A 237 12.03 3.36 -7.17
CA PHE A 237 12.20 4.54 -8.02
C PHE A 237 13.18 5.52 -7.38
N HIS A 238 14.31 5.77 -8.05
CA HIS A 238 15.29 6.75 -7.62
C HIS A 238 14.94 8.12 -8.20
N LYS A 239 14.33 8.98 -7.39
CA LYS A 239 13.79 10.28 -7.85
C LYS A 239 14.84 11.15 -8.52
N THR A 240 16.02 11.34 -7.92
CA THR A 240 17.04 12.26 -8.42
C THR A 240 17.49 11.91 -9.83
N GLU A 241 17.71 10.62 -10.09
CA GLU A 241 18.15 10.12 -11.40
C GLU A 241 16.99 9.76 -12.34
N HIS A 242 15.74 9.94 -11.88
CA HIS A 242 14.52 9.67 -12.64
C HIS A 242 14.47 8.28 -13.26
N ARG A 243 14.96 7.27 -12.54
CA ARG A 243 15.02 5.88 -13.03
C ARG A 243 14.66 4.87 -11.95
N HIS A 244 14.23 3.69 -12.39
CA HIS A 244 14.13 2.54 -11.53
C HIS A 244 15.52 1.95 -11.25
N VAL A 245 15.72 1.55 -10.01
CA VAL A 245 16.91 0.85 -9.54
C VAL A 245 16.47 -0.54 -9.12
N SER A 246 17.05 -1.57 -9.74
CA SER A 246 16.85 -2.95 -9.33
C SER A 246 17.43 -3.16 -7.93
N LEU A 247 16.68 -3.87 -7.10
CA LEU A 247 17.10 -4.29 -5.77
C LEU A 247 17.32 -5.80 -5.78
N ASP A 248 18.26 -6.29 -4.97
CA ASP A 248 18.41 -7.73 -4.78
C ASP A 248 17.20 -8.24 -3.98
N PRO A 249 16.43 -9.23 -4.48
CA PRO A 249 15.32 -9.80 -3.72
C PRO A 249 15.74 -10.33 -2.35
N SER A 250 16.99 -10.72 -2.17
CA SER A 250 17.55 -11.24 -0.90
C SER A 250 17.72 -10.16 0.17
N ASP A 251 17.80 -8.89 -0.23
CA ASP A 251 17.81 -7.74 0.69
C ASP A 251 16.38 -7.38 1.15
N ILE A 252 15.37 -7.88 0.44
CA ILE A 252 13.98 -7.46 0.56
C ILE A 252 13.10 -8.54 1.18
N PHE A 253 13.39 -9.81 0.90
CA PHE A 253 12.68 -10.96 1.45
C PHE A 253 13.64 -11.91 2.13
N GLU A 254 13.19 -12.52 3.23
CA GLU A 254 13.93 -13.62 3.84
C GLU A 254 14.02 -14.78 2.83
N SER A 255 15.22 -15.39 2.75
CA SER A 255 15.40 -16.57 1.91
C SER A 255 14.59 -17.75 2.46
N PRO A 256 13.86 -18.50 1.62
CA PRO A 256 13.28 -19.79 2.03
C PRO A 256 14.33 -20.90 2.17
N PHE A 257 15.56 -20.67 1.68
CA PHE A 257 16.62 -21.66 1.59
C PHE A 257 17.63 -21.50 2.73
N GLN A 258 17.16 -21.67 3.97
CA GLN A 258 17.99 -21.44 5.17
C GLN A 258 18.77 -22.67 5.64
N GLN A 259 18.45 -23.85 5.10
CA GLN A 259 19.07 -25.10 5.54
C GLN A 259 20.28 -25.43 4.67
N LEU A 260 21.46 -25.37 5.27
CA LEU A 260 22.66 -25.98 4.70
C LEU A 260 22.70 -27.48 5.06
N PRO A 261 23.13 -28.34 4.14
CA PRO A 261 23.47 -29.71 4.52
C PRO A 261 24.65 -29.71 5.49
N ASP A 262 24.78 -30.78 6.27
CA ASP A 262 26.03 -31.02 7.00
C ASP A 262 27.09 -31.52 6.01
N PHE A 263 28.11 -30.70 5.76
CA PHE A 263 29.20 -31.06 4.86
C PHE A 263 30.52 -30.41 5.26
N ASP A 264 31.62 -31.09 4.90
CA ASP A 264 32.99 -30.64 5.15
C ASP A 264 33.45 -29.68 4.04
N THR A 265 33.43 -28.39 4.34
CA THR A 265 33.84 -27.33 3.40
C THR A 265 35.30 -27.44 2.97
N SER A 266 36.17 -28.10 3.76
CA SER A 266 37.58 -28.27 3.41
C SER A 266 37.81 -29.21 2.23
N LYS A 267 36.81 -30.04 1.89
CA LYS A 267 36.83 -30.94 0.73
C LYS A 267 36.31 -30.29 -0.56
N VAL A 268 35.92 -29.02 -0.50
CA VAL A 268 35.42 -28.27 -1.66
C VAL A 268 36.50 -27.29 -2.11
N GLU A 269 37.10 -27.56 -3.26
CA GLU A 269 38.11 -26.70 -3.88
C GLU A 269 37.47 -25.84 -4.98
N VAL A 270 37.82 -24.56 -5.02
CA VAL A 270 37.44 -23.66 -6.11
C VAL A 270 38.56 -23.68 -7.15
N PHE A 271 38.23 -24.04 -8.38
CA PHE A 271 39.15 -23.98 -9.53
C PHE A 271 39.07 -22.62 -10.24
#